data_AF-A0AAD7G2V4-F1
#
_entry.id   AF-A0AAD7G2V4-F1
#
_cell.length_a   1.000
_cell.length_b   1.000
_cell.length_c   1.000
_cell.angle_alpha   90.00
_cell.angle_beta   90.00
_cell.angle_gamma   90.00
#
_symmetry.space_group_name_H-M   'P 1'
#
loop_
_entity.id
_entity.type
_entity.pdbx_description
1 polymer ?
#
loop_
_entity_poly.entity_id
_entity_poly.type
_entity_poly.pdbx_seq_one_letter_code
_entity_poly.pdbx_strand_id
1 'polypeptide(L)'
;KLGFLENEDGTPFDAEDVAEVRQHAREVSETLLLEGLAPATWSRASSTATNRFRHEMLTLCPRLSLCANNWKVDAVATEVYSQWSRRRKEDIAASKLKPKKRKLDPEDSENDELSSKRQKQDSTSEAKEKRKKKKKKSSAALTTRMFSFFYRYLCFLHATGFFHDGLLSESNLYDSL
;
A
#
# COMPACT_ATOMS: atom_id res chain seq x y z
N LYS A 1 5.83 5.31 -3.29
CA LYS A 1 6.68 6.18 -2.42
C LYS A 1 5.75 7.14 -1.69
N LEU A 2 5.83 7.25 -0.35
CA LEU A 2 4.96 8.13 0.46
C LEU A 2 5.64 9.47 0.77
N GLY A 3 6.30 10.07 -0.22
CA GLY A 3 7.10 11.30 -0.03
C GLY A 3 6.29 12.59 0.06
N PHE A 4 4.96 12.48 0.14
CA PHE A 4 4.02 13.58 0.31
C PHE A 4 3.50 13.67 1.76
N LEU A 5 3.98 12.77 2.63
CA LEU A 5 3.62 12.76 4.05
C LEU A 5 4.51 13.74 4.80
N GLU A 6 3.86 14.65 5.49
CA GLU A 6 4.45 15.76 6.22
C GLU A 6 3.72 15.89 7.56
N ASN A 7 4.48 16.23 8.59
CA ASN A 7 4.04 16.53 9.96
C ASN A 7 3.37 17.90 10.04
N GLU A 8 2.88 18.26 11.23
CA GLU A 8 2.19 19.53 11.47
C GLU A 8 3.10 20.74 11.17
N ASP A 9 4.39 20.60 11.44
CA ASP A 9 5.40 21.63 11.18
C ASP A 9 5.84 21.72 9.70
N GLY A 10 5.22 20.95 8.80
CA GLY A 10 5.61 20.86 7.40
C GLY A 10 6.90 20.07 7.15
N THR A 11 7.46 19.43 8.19
CA THR A 11 8.61 18.55 8.04
C THR A 11 8.18 17.22 7.41
N PRO A 12 8.97 16.63 6.49
CA PRO A 12 8.64 15.34 5.90
C PRO A 12 8.68 14.24 6.97
N PHE A 13 7.84 13.22 6.80
CA PHE A 13 7.88 12.02 7.66
C PHE A 13 9.24 11.32 7.55
N ASP A 14 9.73 10.80 8.67
CA ASP A 14 10.94 9.98 8.66
C ASP A 14 10.65 8.57 8.10
N ALA A 15 11.72 7.82 7.82
CA ALA A 15 11.61 6.45 7.30
C ALA A 15 10.81 5.54 8.24
N GLU A 16 10.94 5.73 9.55
CA GLU A 16 10.22 4.98 10.58
C GLU A 16 8.72 5.28 10.56
N ASP A 17 8.33 6.56 10.54
CA ASP A 17 6.93 6.98 10.42
C ASP A 17 6.29 6.46 9.13
N VAL A 18 7.02 6.52 8.02
CA VAL A 18 6.55 5.98 6.73
C VAL A 18 6.35 4.46 6.81
N ALA A 19 7.20 3.75 7.55
CA ALA A 19 7.06 2.32 7.77
C ALA A 19 5.83 2.00 8.65
N GLU A 20 5.60 2.78 9.70
CA GLU A 20 4.42 2.71 10.58
C GLU A 20 3.12 2.89 9.78
N VAL A 21 3.02 3.95 8.98
CA VAL A 21 1.84 4.22 8.13
C VAL A 21 1.58 3.08 7.15
N ARG A 22 2.63 2.49 6.56
CA ARG A 22 2.47 1.33 5.67
C ARG A 22 2.02 0.08 6.41
N GLN A 23 2.46 -0.09 7.65
CA GLN A 23 2.06 -1.23 8.46
C GLN A 23 0.57 -1.14 8.76
N HIS A 24 0.11 -0.01 9.29
CA HIS A 24 -1.31 0.22 9.56
C HIS A 24 -2.17 0.12 8.31
N ALA A 25 -1.76 0.71 7.19
CA ALA A 25 -2.51 0.60 5.95
C ALA A 25 -2.67 -0.86 5.46
N ARG A 26 -1.67 -1.71 5.70
CA ARG A 26 -1.77 -3.16 5.38
C ARG A 26 -2.70 -3.89 6.34
N GLU A 27 -2.64 -3.58 7.63
CA GLU A 27 -3.53 -4.14 8.66
C GLU A 27 -4.99 -3.79 8.37
N VAL A 28 -5.28 -2.52 8.10
CA VAL A 28 -6.63 -2.08 7.70
C VAL A 28 -7.08 -2.76 6.42
N SER A 29 -6.18 -2.94 5.45
CA SER A 29 -6.51 -3.68 4.21
C SER A 29 -6.84 -5.15 4.49
N GLU A 30 -6.16 -5.79 5.45
CA GLU A 30 -6.46 -7.14 5.92
C GLU A 30 -7.84 -7.20 6.57
N THR A 31 -8.14 -6.26 7.47
CA THR A 31 -9.46 -6.14 8.11
C THR A 31 -10.57 -5.99 7.06
N LEU A 32 -10.40 -5.12 6.06
CA LEU A 32 -11.36 -5.00 4.96
C LEU A 32 -11.55 -6.31 4.19
N LEU A 33 -10.51 -7.13 4.04
CA LEU A 33 -10.66 -8.44 3.40
C LEU A 33 -11.50 -9.36 4.26
N LEU A 34 -11.19 -9.45 5.56
CA LEU A 34 -11.91 -10.31 6.50
C LEU A 34 -13.39 -9.94 6.59
N GLU A 35 -13.70 -8.64 6.50
CA GLU A 35 -15.07 -8.11 6.47
C GLU A 35 -15.76 -8.27 5.10
N GLY A 36 -15.08 -8.78 4.07
CA GLY A 36 -15.63 -8.90 2.72
C GLY A 36 -15.81 -7.56 1.98
N LEU A 37 -15.22 -6.48 2.49
CA LEU A 37 -15.30 -5.13 1.94
C LEU A 37 -14.12 -4.75 1.04
N ALA A 38 -13.07 -5.57 1.02
CA ALA A 38 -11.85 -5.29 0.23
C ALA A 38 -12.14 -5.28 -1.28
N PRO A 39 -11.91 -4.14 -1.97
CA PRO A 39 -12.19 -4.05 -3.40
C PRO A 39 -11.14 -4.78 -4.25
N ALA A 40 -11.51 -5.23 -5.46
CA ALA A 40 -10.53 -5.84 -6.37
C ALA A 40 -9.37 -4.89 -6.76
N THR A 41 -9.68 -3.59 -6.84
CA THR A 41 -8.75 -2.48 -7.09
C THR A 41 -9.21 -1.26 -6.30
N TRP A 42 -8.29 -0.49 -5.73
CA TRP A 42 -8.64 0.66 -4.89
C TRP A 42 -9.49 1.72 -5.62
N SER A 43 -9.27 1.92 -6.92
CA SER A 43 -10.07 2.84 -7.75
C SER A 43 -11.54 2.44 -7.91
N ARG A 44 -11.89 1.21 -7.52
CA ARG A 44 -13.26 0.67 -7.55
C ARG A 44 -13.76 0.38 -6.13
N ALA A 45 -13.16 1.00 -5.11
CA ALA A 45 -13.62 0.91 -3.74
C ALA A 45 -15.04 1.44 -3.61
N SER A 46 -15.88 0.74 -2.84
CA SER A 46 -17.18 1.27 -2.44
C SER A 46 -17.00 2.42 -1.44
N SER A 47 -17.98 3.31 -1.35
CA SER A 47 -17.98 4.38 -0.34
C SER A 47 -17.81 3.82 1.07
N THR A 48 -18.43 2.68 1.37
CA THR A 48 -18.28 1.96 2.65
C THR A 48 -16.83 1.55 2.90
N ALA A 49 -16.17 0.90 1.94
CA ALA A 49 -14.77 0.48 2.10
C ALA A 49 -13.82 1.67 2.24
N THR A 50 -14.03 2.74 1.46
CA THR A 50 -13.24 3.97 1.54
C THR A 50 -13.42 4.66 2.89
N ASN A 51 -14.65 4.84 3.36
CA ASN A 51 -14.93 5.47 4.65
C ASN A 51 -14.38 4.65 5.81
N ARG A 52 -14.52 3.32 5.75
CA ARG A 52 -13.96 2.39 6.74
C ARG A 52 -12.44 2.52 6.80
N PHE A 53 -11.77 2.49 5.64
CA PHE A 53 -10.32 2.66 5.58
C PHE A 53 -9.87 4.01 6.14
N ARG A 54 -10.54 5.10 5.75
CA ARG A 54 -10.22 6.44 6.24
C ARG A 54 -10.36 6.52 7.75
N HIS A 55 -11.49 6.05 8.29
CA HIS A 55 -11.75 6.07 9.72
C HIS A 55 -10.67 5.34 10.52
N GLU A 56 -10.34 4.11 10.13
CA GLU A 56 -9.31 3.31 10.81
C GLU A 56 -7.93 3.96 10.69
N MET A 57 -7.54 4.42 9.50
CA MET A 57 -6.25 5.08 9.31
C MET A 57 -6.11 6.38 10.08
N LEU A 58 -7.17 7.18 10.20
CA LEU A 58 -7.15 8.42 10.99
C LEU A 58 -7.13 8.14 12.49
N THR A 59 -7.73 7.03 12.92
CA THR A 59 -7.67 6.57 14.32
C THR A 59 -6.26 6.12 14.69
N LEU A 60 -5.60 5.36 13.81
CA LEU A 60 -4.24 4.85 14.03
C LEU A 60 -3.16 5.92 13.81
N CYS A 61 -3.36 6.81 12.84
CA CYS A 61 -2.42 7.86 12.50
C CYS A 61 -3.11 9.23 12.43
N PRO A 62 -3.38 9.89 13.58
CA PRO A 62 -4.03 11.20 13.62
C PRO A 62 -3.31 12.29 12.82
N ARG A 63 -1.98 12.17 12.68
CA ARG A 63 -1.12 13.03 11.84
C ARG A 63 -1.60 13.13 10.38
N LEU A 64 -2.29 12.11 9.87
CA LEU A 64 -2.85 12.11 8.52
C LEU A 64 -4.13 12.96 8.39
N SER A 65 -4.75 13.36 9.51
CA SER A 65 -5.96 14.21 9.54
C SER A 65 -5.67 15.68 9.20
N LEU A 66 -4.40 16.08 9.24
CA LEU A 66 -3.92 17.44 8.95
C LEU A 66 -3.90 17.72 7.44
N CYS A 67 -4.98 17.37 6.74
CA CYS A 67 -5.13 17.59 5.33
C CYS A 67 -6.60 17.76 4.93
N ALA A 68 -6.85 18.66 3.96
CA ALA A 68 -8.19 18.86 3.45
C ALA A 68 -8.73 17.58 2.80
N ASN A 69 -9.99 17.25 3.08
CA ASN A 69 -10.71 16.14 2.43
C ASN A 69 -10.02 14.76 2.56
N ASN A 70 -9.17 14.55 3.57
CA ASN A 70 -8.46 13.28 3.79
C ASN A 70 -7.57 12.85 2.61
N TRP A 71 -7.08 13.79 1.79
CA TRP A 71 -6.35 13.44 0.57
C TRP A 71 -5.07 12.64 0.84
N LYS A 72 -4.38 12.88 1.96
CA LYS A 72 -3.19 12.10 2.35
C LYS A 72 -3.53 10.63 2.57
N VAL A 73 -4.66 10.35 3.24
CA VAL A 73 -5.12 8.99 3.50
C VAL A 73 -5.51 8.28 2.20
N ASP A 74 -6.20 8.98 1.29
CA ASP A 74 -6.57 8.42 -0.01
C ASP A 74 -5.35 8.10 -0.89
N ALA A 75 -4.34 8.96 -0.83
CA ALA A 75 -3.08 8.75 -1.53
C ALA A 75 -2.31 7.55 -0.95
N VAL A 76 -2.25 7.43 0.39
CA VAL A 76 -1.69 6.26 1.08
C VAL A 76 -2.41 4.99 0.65
N ALA A 77 -3.74 5.00 0.66
CA ALA A 77 -4.54 3.86 0.27
C ALA A 77 -4.24 3.41 -1.16
N THR A 78 -4.19 4.34 -2.11
CA THR A 78 -3.88 4.02 -3.52
C THR A 78 -2.49 3.37 -3.69
N GLU A 79 -1.48 3.90 -3.00
CA GLU A 79 -0.11 3.42 -3.08
C GLU A 79 0.08 2.07 -2.36
N VAL A 80 -0.38 1.95 -1.12
CA VAL A 80 -0.12 0.78 -0.28
C VAL A 80 -1.03 -0.39 -0.66
N TYR A 81 -2.31 -0.13 -0.92
CA TYR A 81 -3.29 -1.17 -1.26
C TYR A 81 -2.91 -1.90 -2.54
N SER A 82 -2.44 -1.17 -3.56
CA SER A 82 -2.06 -1.77 -4.84
C SER A 82 -0.87 -2.74 -4.68
N GLN A 83 0.12 -2.37 -3.87
CA GLN A 83 1.27 -3.22 -3.57
C GLN A 83 0.87 -4.46 -2.75
N TRP A 84 0.06 -4.27 -1.71
CA TRP A 84 -0.44 -5.36 -0.87
C TRP A 84 -1.31 -6.34 -1.66
N SER A 85 -2.26 -5.83 -2.45
CA SER A 85 -3.17 -6.65 -3.25
C SER A 85 -2.40 -7.49 -4.28
N ARG A 86 -1.35 -6.91 -4.87
CA ARG A 86 -0.47 -7.62 -5.79
C ARG A 86 0.27 -8.76 -5.09
N ARG A 87 0.94 -8.49 -3.96
CA ARG A 87 1.69 -9.51 -3.19
C ARG A 87 0.79 -10.68 -2.80
N ARG A 88 -0.41 -10.38 -2.32
CA ARG A 88 -1.38 -11.41 -1.96
C ARG A 88 -1.78 -12.31 -3.15
N LYS A 89 -1.99 -11.73 -4.33
CA LYS A 89 -2.30 -12.52 -5.54
C LYS A 89 -1.14 -13.45 -5.90
N GLU A 90 0.10 -12.99 -5.74
CA GLU A 90 1.30 -13.80 -5.94
C GLU A 90 1.37 -14.94 -4.91
N ASP A 91 1.08 -14.69 -3.64
CA ASP A 91 1.06 -15.71 -2.57
C ASP A 91 -0.01 -16.79 -2.79
N ILE A 92 -1.22 -16.38 -3.21
CA ILE A 92 -2.31 -17.30 -3.56
C ILE A 92 -1.94 -18.14 -4.79
N ALA A 93 -1.26 -17.56 -5.77
CA ALA A 93 -0.78 -18.33 -6.93
C ALA A 93 0.30 -19.33 -6.53
N ALA A 94 1.22 -18.94 -5.65
CA ALA A 94 2.30 -19.80 -5.17
C ALA A 94 1.80 -20.98 -4.32
N SER A 95 0.77 -20.77 -3.50
CA SER A 95 0.18 -21.84 -2.66
C SER A 95 -0.53 -22.91 -3.48
N LYS A 96 -1.15 -22.54 -4.62
CA LYS A 96 -1.82 -23.48 -5.54
C LYS A 96 -0.85 -24.39 -6.30
N LEU A 97 0.42 -23.98 -6.47
CA LEU A 97 1.40 -24.70 -7.27
C LEU A 97 2.25 -25.71 -6.48
N LYS A 98 2.16 -25.74 -5.14
CA LYS A 98 2.91 -26.73 -4.34
C LYS A 98 2.14 -28.05 -4.25
N PRO A 99 2.61 -29.15 -4.88
CA PRO A 99 1.99 -30.46 -4.70
C PRO A 99 2.11 -30.92 -3.25
N LYS A 100 0.98 -31.35 -2.69
CA LYS A 100 0.83 -31.88 -1.34
C LYS A 100 1.62 -33.19 -1.23
N LYS A 101 2.92 -33.13 -0.87
CA LYS A 101 3.68 -34.32 -0.45
C LYS A 101 3.04 -34.86 0.83
N ARG A 102 2.11 -35.81 0.68
CA ARG A 102 1.65 -36.67 1.77
C ARG A 102 2.85 -37.52 2.19
N LYS A 103 3.36 -37.32 3.40
CA LYS A 103 4.21 -38.31 4.06
C LYS A 103 3.30 -39.48 4.42
N LEU A 104 3.60 -40.66 3.89
CA LEU A 104 3.17 -41.94 4.44
C LEU A 104 4.29 -42.36 5.39
N ASP A 105 3.99 -42.41 6.68
CA ASP A 105 4.82 -43.11 7.66
C ASP A 105 4.62 -44.62 7.47
N PRO A 106 5.70 -45.39 7.61
CA PRO A 106 5.64 -46.51 8.56
C PRO A 106 6.84 -46.49 9.53
N GLU A 107 6.53 -46.57 10.83
CA GLU A 107 7.30 -47.31 11.86
C GLU A 107 7.76 -48.67 11.29
N ASP A 108 8.85 -49.34 11.65
CA ASP A 108 9.76 -49.43 12.81
C ASP A 108 10.98 -50.23 12.28
N SER A 109 12.20 -50.01 12.80
CA SER A 109 13.27 -51.02 12.93
C SER A 109 14.60 -50.35 13.30
N GLU A 110 15.12 -50.75 14.46
CA GLU A 110 16.35 -50.26 15.07
C GLU A 110 17.65 -50.75 14.40
N ASN A 111 18.69 -49.96 14.66
CA ASN A 111 20.08 -50.32 14.97
C ASN A 111 21.21 -50.37 13.90
N ASP A 112 22.35 -49.93 14.42
CA ASP A 112 23.77 -50.16 14.10
C ASP A 112 24.63 -49.13 13.36
N GLU A 113 25.41 -48.42 14.19
CA GLU A 113 26.88 -48.30 14.24
C GLU A 113 27.71 -47.98 12.98
N LEU A 114 28.48 -46.89 13.18
CA LEU A 114 29.90 -46.70 12.87
C LEU A 114 30.41 -46.98 11.44
N SER A 115 31.07 -45.96 10.87
CA SER A 115 32.55 -45.93 10.78
C SER A 115 33.06 -45.04 9.63
N SER A 116 34.18 -44.38 9.92
CA SER A 116 35.27 -44.01 8.98
C SER A 116 35.18 -42.72 8.15
N LYS A 117 35.71 -41.66 8.75
CA LYS A 117 37.04 -41.09 8.40
C LYS A 117 37.36 -40.95 6.91
N ARG A 118 37.29 -39.71 6.39
CA ARG A 118 38.36 -39.18 5.53
C ARG A 118 38.39 -37.64 5.53
N GLN A 119 39.42 -37.10 6.19
CA GLN A 119 39.94 -35.76 5.93
C GLN A 119 40.51 -35.70 4.51
N LYS A 120 40.28 -34.58 3.82
CA LYS A 120 41.33 -33.93 3.03
C LYS A 120 41.05 -32.42 2.94
N GLN A 121 41.91 -31.65 3.60
CA GLN A 121 42.13 -30.24 3.28
C GLN A 121 42.85 -30.16 1.94
N ASP A 122 42.51 -29.20 1.08
CA ASP A 122 43.51 -28.23 0.59
C ASP A 122 42.84 -27.02 -0.06
N SER A 123 43.46 -25.88 0.23
CA SER A 123 43.34 -24.52 -0.29
C SER A 123 43.42 -24.43 -1.83
N THR A 124 42.83 -23.47 -2.54
CA THR A 124 43.31 -22.07 -2.70
C THR A 124 42.46 -21.32 -3.74
N SER A 125 42.49 -19.98 -3.60
CA SER A 125 42.38 -18.89 -4.59
C SER A 125 41.14 -18.71 -5.49
N GLU A 126 40.48 -17.58 -5.25
CA GLU A 126 40.33 -16.47 -6.21
C GLU A 126 40.35 -16.83 -7.70
N ALA A 127 39.18 -16.75 -8.35
CA ALA A 127 39.02 -16.16 -9.70
C ALA A 127 37.64 -16.52 -10.27
N LYS A 128 36.59 -15.72 -10.03
CA LYS A 128 35.45 -15.59 -10.97
C LYS A 128 34.89 -14.17 -10.97
N GLU A 129 35.72 -13.24 -11.41
CA GLU A 129 35.23 -12.05 -12.09
C GLU A 129 34.84 -12.42 -13.54
N LYS A 130 33.82 -11.73 -14.08
CA LYS A 130 33.40 -11.66 -15.50
C LYS A 130 32.43 -12.73 -16.02
N ARG A 131 31.13 -12.39 -16.00
CA ARG A 131 30.10 -12.59 -17.06
C ARG A 131 28.72 -12.41 -16.40
N LYS A 132 27.97 -11.32 -16.60
CA LYS A 132 27.23 -11.01 -17.84
C LYS A 132 26.89 -9.51 -17.89
N LYS A 133 27.46 -8.80 -18.87
CA LYS A 133 26.90 -7.55 -19.41
C LYS A 133 25.72 -7.89 -20.35
N LYS A 134 24.77 -6.97 -20.44
CA LYS A 134 23.70 -6.77 -21.46
C LYS A 134 22.37 -7.51 -21.23
N LYS A 135 21.41 -6.78 -20.64
CA LYS A 135 20.27 -6.25 -21.43
C LYS A 135 20.03 -4.78 -21.03
N LYS A 136 20.15 -3.92 -22.04
CA LYS A 136 19.94 -2.47 -22.01
C LYS A 136 18.53 -2.20 -22.55
N LYS A 137 17.91 -1.11 -22.07
CA LYS A 137 16.85 -0.28 -22.68
C LYS A 137 15.40 -0.75 -22.57
N SER A 138 14.66 -0.16 -21.61
CA SER A 138 13.47 0.67 -21.88
C SER A 138 12.81 1.14 -20.57
N SER A 139 13.07 2.37 -20.13
CA SER A 139 12.16 3.07 -19.19
C SER A 139 12.11 4.56 -19.49
N ALA A 140 11.91 4.90 -20.76
CA ALA A 140 11.36 6.18 -21.15
C ALA A 140 9.89 5.91 -21.53
N ALA A 141 9.01 5.84 -20.53
CA ALA A 141 7.54 5.95 -20.63
C ALA A 141 6.87 5.42 -19.35
N LEU A 142 7.05 6.07 -18.19
CA LEU A 142 6.09 5.91 -17.08
C LEU A 142 6.09 7.11 -16.12
N THR A 143 6.16 8.32 -16.66
CA THR A 143 6.01 9.56 -15.87
C THR A 143 4.77 10.37 -16.24
N THR A 144 3.93 9.88 -17.16
CA THR A 144 2.74 10.60 -17.66
C THR A 144 1.40 10.04 -17.14
N ARG A 145 1.41 9.22 -16.08
CA ARG A 145 0.17 8.69 -15.47
C ARG A 145 -0.16 9.18 -14.06
N MET A 146 0.78 9.83 -13.38
CA MET A 146 0.52 10.42 -12.05
C MET A 146 -0.14 11.80 -12.14
N PHE A 147 0.09 12.56 -13.21
CA PHE A 147 -0.57 13.86 -13.42
C PHE A 147 -2.03 13.75 -13.89
N SER A 148 -2.45 12.64 -14.49
CA SER A 148 -3.82 12.48 -14.98
C SER A 148 -4.85 12.27 -13.86
N PHE A 149 -4.42 11.80 -12.67
CA PHE A 149 -5.31 11.67 -11.51
C PHE A 149 -5.56 13.00 -10.80
N PHE A 150 -4.55 13.89 -10.74
CA PHE A 150 -4.71 15.23 -10.17
C PHE A 150 -5.53 16.17 -11.07
N TYR A 151 -5.33 16.13 -12.40
CA TYR A 151 -6.08 17.01 -13.32
C TYR A 151 -7.55 16.64 -13.49
N ARG A 152 -7.95 15.37 -13.30
CA ARG A 152 -9.38 15.00 -13.32
C ARG A 152 -10.13 15.46 -12.07
N TYR A 153 -9.47 15.57 -10.92
CA TYR A 153 -10.10 16.09 -9.69
C TYR A 153 -10.19 17.63 -9.72
N LEU A 154 -9.16 18.31 -10.25
CA LEU A 154 -9.20 19.77 -10.43
C LEU A 154 -10.21 20.22 -11.51
N CYS A 155 -10.32 19.49 -12.64
CA CYS A 155 -11.30 19.83 -13.66
C CYS A 155 -12.75 19.55 -13.24
N PHE A 156 -12.98 18.65 -12.27
CA PHE A 156 -14.33 18.42 -11.73
C PHE A 156 -14.74 19.53 -10.75
N LEU A 157 -13.79 20.10 -9.98
CA LEU A 157 -14.07 21.21 -9.06
C LEU A 157 -14.33 22.55 -9.76
N HIS A 158 -13.84 22.75 -10.98
CA HIS A 158 -14.08 23.98 -11.74
C HIS A 158 -15.33 23.91 -12.64
N ALA A 159 -15.94 22.73 -12.80
CA ALA A 159 -17.13 22.54 -13.65
C ALA A 159 -18.46 22.68 -12.88
N THR A 160 -18.44 22.61 -11.54
CA THR A 160 -19.61 22.88 -10.70
C THR A 160 -19.54 24.29 -10.16
N GLY A 161 -19.89 25.27 -11.01
CA GLY A 161 -20.03 26.67 -10.64
C GLY A 161 -21.08 26.87 -9.55
N PHE A 162 -20.67 26.72 -8.28
CA PHE A 162 -21.45 27.14 -7.12
C PHE A 162 -21.04 28.58 -6.75
N PHE A 163 -21.29 29.49 -7.68
CA PHE A 163 -21.31 30.93 -7.43
C PHE A 163 -22.74 31.26 -7.00
N HIS A 164 -23.02 31.19 -5.70
CA HIS A 164 -24.29 31.65 -5.15
C HIS A 164 -24.18 33.14 -4.85
N ASP A 165 -24.16 33.94 -5.92
CA ASP A 165 -24.55 35.34 -5.86
C ASP A 165 -26.08 35.40 -5.80
N GLY A 166 -26.62 36.15 -4.85
CA GLY A 166 -27.92 36.78 -5.03
C GLY A 166 -28.96 36.54 -3.95
N LEU A 167 -29.36 37.67 -3.34
CA LEU A 167 -30.70 38.01 -2.85
C LEU A 167 -31.17 37.44 -1.51
N LEU A 168 -31.09 38.30 -0.49
CA LEU A 168 -32.18 38.70 0.43
C LEU A 168 -31.71 40.06 1.02
N SER A 169 -32.00 41.22 0.39
CA SER A 169 -33.28 41.93 0.34
C SER A 169 -34.01 41.98 1.68
N GLU A 170 -33.81 43.10 2.38
CA GLU A 170 -34.76 43.87 3.18
C GLU A 170 -35.84 43.13 3.99
N SER A 171 -35.75 43.24 5.32
CA SER A 171 -36.88 43.72 6.12
C SER A 171 -36.38 44.36 7.42
N ASN A 172 -36.29 45.69 7.38
CA ASN A 172 -36.49 46.53 8.55
C ASN A 172 -37.91 46.29 9.07
N LEU A 173 -38.08 45.81 10.31
CA LEU A 173 -39.18 46.21 11.19
C LEU A 173 -38.98 45.61 12.59
N TYR A 174 -39.28 46.41 13.63
CA TYR A 174 -39.11 46.18 15.07
C TYR A 174 -37.67 46.42 15.56
N ASP A 175 -37.40 47.44 16.38
CA ASP A 175 -38.02 47.61 17.69
C ASP A 175 -38.12 49.09 18.11
N SER A 176 -39.33 49.51 18.47
CA SER A 176 -39.60 50.68 19.29
C SER A 176 -40.76 50.29 20.21
N LEU A 177 -40.42 50.07 21.49
CA LEU A 177 -41.23 50.33 22.67
C LEU A 177 -40.37 50.15 23.93
#